data_AF-A0A183EUJ3-F1
#
_entry.id   AF-A0A183EUJ3-F1
#
_cell.length_a   1.000
_cell.length_b   1.000
_cell.length_c   1.000
_cell.angle_alpha   90.00
_cell.angle_beta   90.00
_cell.angle_gamma   90.00
#
_symmetry.space_group_name_H-M   'P 1'
#
loop_
_entity.id
_entity.type
_entity.pdbx_description
1 polymer ?
#
loop_
_entity_poly.entity_id
_entity_poly.type
_entity_poly.pdbx_seq_one_letter_code
_entity_poly.pdbx_strand_id
1 'polypeptide(L)'
;MGPEQFGVSHFHTASKPLKEIDIRLPENLVKGAVKLDPCVRKYIGDELPPETGSEITWTYVTFDKEASSCLLVSVELKLPQSEKNVYALKFEDRENDGAFLTNENRGLIRQGFILILTASPVCSFIGTTKKKN
;
A
#
# COMPACT_ATOMS: atom_id res chain seq x y z
N MET A 1 22.49 38.80 65.48
CA MET A 1 21.42 38.45 64.53
C MET A 1 21.68 39.23 63.25
N GLY A 2 22.13 38.58 62.18
CA GLY A 2 22.36 39.19 60.86
C GLY A 2 21.38 38.60 59.84
N PRO A 3 20.98 39.36 58.81
CA PRO A 3 19.89 38.96 57.92
C PRO A 3 20.30 37.77 57.04
N GLU A 4 19.40 36.78 56.93
CA GLU A 4 19.51 35.65 56.03
C GLU A 4 19.52 36.12 54.57
N GLN A 5 20.59 35.80 53.84
CA GLN A 5 20.63 35.95 52.39
C GLN A 5 19.84 34.79 51.78
N PHE A 6 18.61 35.07 51.34
CA PHE A 6 17.88 34.21 50.42
C PHE A 6 18.56 34.24 49.05
N GLY A 7 19.49 33.31 48.85
CA GLY A 7 20.12 33.05 47.56
C GLY A 7 19.06 32.58 46.55
N VAL A 8 18.85 33.40 45.52
CA VAL A 8 17.92 33.18 44.41
C VAL A 8 18.23 31.83 43.76
N SER A 9 17.28 30.90 43.79
CA SER A 9 17.36 29.65 43.03
C SER A 9 17.35 29.98 41.54
N HIS A 10 18.51 29.88 40.90
CA HIS A 10 18.60 29.92 39.45
C HIS A 10 17.95 28.66 38.87
N PHE A 11 16.70 28.80 38.43
CA PHE A 11 16.06 27.83 37.53
C PHE A 11 16.83 27.85 36.21
N HIS A 12 17.73 26.89 36.02
CA HIS A 12 18.25 26.55 34.71
C HIS A 12 17.19 25.78 33.94
N THR A 13 16.14 26.45 33.48
CA THR A 13 15.32 25.91 32.40
C THR A 13 16.16 26.07 31.14
N ALA A 14 17.00 25.07 30.85
CA ALA A 14 17.72 24.99 29.59
C ALA A 14 16.69 24.86 28.46
N SER A 15 16.25 25.99 27.90
CA SER A 15 15.44 26.07 26.70
C SER A 15 16.31 25.72 25.50
N LYS A 16 16.73 24.45 25.40
CA LYS A 16 17.20 23.93 24.11
C LYS A 16 16.04 24.15 23.13
N PRO A 17 16.21 24.97 22.09
CA PRO A 17 15.18 25.11 21.08
C PRO A 17 14.93 23.73 20.50
N LEU A 18 13.66 23.33 20.43
CA LEU A 18 13.28 22.09 19.78
C LEU A 18 13.76 22.17 18.33
N LYS A 19 14.47 21.14 17.87
CA LYS A 19 14.88 21.07 16.46
C LYS A 19 13.63 21.13 15.61
N GLU A 20 13.64 22.01 14.62
CA GLU A 20 12.62 22.03 13.59
C GLU A 20 12.58 20.64 12.94
N ILE A 21 11.41 19.99 13.04
CA ILE A 21 11.15 18.72 12.40
C ILE A 21 10.58 19.00 11.02
N ASP A 22 11.19 18.43 9.99
CA ASP A 22 10.59 18.47 8.67
C ASP A 22 9.39 17.51 8.66
N ILE A 23 8.19 18.07 8.49
CA ILE A 23 6.92 17.34 8.42
C ILE A 23 6.52 17.01 6.97
N ARG A 24 7.33 17.37 5.98
CA ARG A 24 7.04 17.11 4.56
C ARG A 24 7.08 15.61 4.31
N LEU A 25 6.03 15.10 3.65
CA LEU A 25 6.01 13.71 3.22
C LEU A 25 7.11 13.52 2.16
N PRO A 26 7.95 12.47 2.26
CA PRO A 26 8.91 12.12 1.23
C PRO A 26 8.24 12.03 -0.15
N GLU A 27 8.86 12.60 -1.19
CA GLU A 27 8.28 12.66 -2.55
C GLU A 27 8.07 11.27 -3.18
N ASN A 28 8.78 10.25 -2.69
CA ASN A 28 8.62 8.86 -3.09
C ASN A 28 7.38 8.18 -2.49
N LEU A 29 6.77 8.77 -1.45
CA LEU A 29 5.57 8.24 -0.81
C LEU A 29 4.32 8.93 -1.37
N VAL A 30 3.48 8.15 -2.04
CA VAL A 30 2.20 8.62 -2.58
C VAL A 30 1.05 7.84 -1.95
N LYS A 31 -0.03 8.54 -1.57
CA LYS A 31 -1.22 7.89 -1.00
C LYS A 31 -2.27 7.72 -2.07
N GLY A 32 -2.96 6.59 -2.04
CA GLY A 32 -4.03 6.29 -2.98
C GLY A 32 -4.91 5.16 -2.48
N ALA A 33 -5.73 4.64 -3.38
CA ALA A 33 -6.59 3.50 -3.14
C ALA A 33 -6.19 2.33 -4.04
N VAL A 34 -6.40 1.12 -3.54
CA VAL A 34 -6.35 -0.10 -4.34
C VAL A 34 -7.70 -0.77 -4.27
N LYS A 35 -8.32 -1.01 -5.42
CA LYS A 35 -9.54 -1.80 -5.54
C LYS A 35 -9.24 -3.23 -5.95
N LEU A 36 -10.00 -4.18 -5.42
CA LEU A 36 -9.95 -5.56 -5.85
C LEU A 36 -10.71 -5.71 -7.17
N ASP A 37 -10.13 -6.43 -8.12
CA ASP A 37 -10.81 -6.79 -9.36
C ASP A 37 -12.02 -7.70 -9.05
N PRO A 38 -13.26 -7.34 -9.43
CA PRO A 38 -14.44 -8.17 -9.20
C PRO A 38 -14.32 -9.58 -9.82
N CYS A 39 -13.53 -9.72 -10.89
CA CYS A 39 -13.32 -10.99 -11.57
C CYS A 39 -12.13 -11.78 -11.02
N VAL A 40 -11.40 -11.29 -10.01
CA VAL A 40 -10.19 -11.96 -9.48
C VAL A 40 -10.46 -13.41 -9.04
N ARG A 41 -11.66 -13.67 -8.49
CA ARG A 41 -12.13 -15.01 -8.08
C ARG A 41 -12.11 -16.02 -9.23
N LYS A 42 -12.35 -15.59 -10.47
CA LYS A 42 -12.34 -16.47 -11.65
C LYS A 42 -10.95 -17.03 -11.96
N TYR A 43 -9.89 -16.34 -11.52
CA TYR A 43 -8.51 -16.70 -11.83
C TYR A 43 -7.82 -17.45 -10.70
N ILE A 44 -8.20 -17.19 -9.45
CA ILE A 44 -7.58 -17.77 -8.25
C ILE A 44 -8.43 -18.93 -7.68
N GLY A 45 -9.69 -19.06 -8.12
CA GLY A 45 -10.58 -20.13 -7.70
C GLY A 45 -11.19 -19.90 -6.31
N ASP A 46 -11.68 -20.98 -5.70
CA ASP A 46 -12.42 -21.01 -4.43
C ASP A 46 -11.52 -20.79 -3.18
N GLU A 47 -10.23 -20.49 -3.36
CA GLU A 47 -9.33 -20.16 -2.24
C GLU A 47 -9.67 -18.81 -1.58
N LEU A 48 -10.39 -17.93 -2.28
CA LEU A 48 -10.84 -16.65 -1.74
C LEU A 48 -12.02 -16.87 -0.77
N PRO A 49 -11.98 -16.26 0.43
CA PRO A 49 -13.05 -16.45 1.42
C PRO A 49 -14.42 -16.14 0.79
N PRO A 50 -15.44 -16.99 1.03
CA PRO A 50 -16.79 -16.79 0.49
C PRO A 50 -17.33 -15.44 0.97
N GLU A 51 -18.12 -14.77 0.12
CA GLU A 51 -18.69 -13.44 0.35
C GLU A 51 -19.33 -13.34 1.74
N THR A 52 -18.58 -12.82 2.71
CA THR A 52 -19.02 -12.72 4.09
C THR A 52 -19.48 -11.29 4.36
N GLY A 53 -20.45 -10.80 3.59
CA GLY A 53 -21.30 -9.63 3.90
C GLY A 53 -20.62 -8.28 4.23
N SER A 54 -19.29 -8.22 4.24
CA SER A 54 -18.41 -7.11 4.55
C SER A 54 -17.31 -7.14 3.50
N GLU A 55 -17.74 -6.85 2.28
CA GLU A 55 -16.95 -6.95 1.06
C GLU A 55 -16.03 -5.73 1.00
N ILE A 56 -14.89 -5.80 1.68
CA ILE A 56 -13.84 -4.78 1.53
C ILE A 56 -13.28 -4.96 0.11
N THR A 57 -13.89 -4.26 -0.84
CA THR A 57 -13.54 -4.25 -2.27
C THR A 57 -12.42 -3.27 -2.58
N TRP A 58 -11.97 -2.49 -1.60
CA TRP A 58 -10.90 -1.52 -1.75
C TRP A 58 -10.23 -1.22 -0.41
N THR A 59 -8.98 -0.75 -0.47
CA THR A 59 -8.22 -0.30 0.70
C THR A 59 -7.40 0.93 0.37
N TYR A 60 -7.16 1.79 1.36
CA TYR A 60 -6.25 2.93 1.23
C TYR A 60 -4.83 2.53 1.59
N VAL A 61 -3.87 2.87 0.74
CA VAL A 61 -2.48 2.51 0.96
C VAL A 61 -1.55 3.68 0.73
N THR A 62 -0.42 3.65 1.42
CA THR A 62 0.73 4.49 1.09
C THR A 62 1.66 3.65 0.22
N PHE A 63 1.85 4.07 -1.01
CA PHE A 63 2.71 3.43 -1.98
C PHE A 63 4.07 4.12 -1.96
N ASP A 64 5.10 3.33 -1.66
CA ASP A 64 6.48 3.76 -1.83
C ASP A 64 6.90 3.45 -3.27
N LYS A 65 7.23 4.51 -4.02
CA LYS A 65 7.75 4.42 -5.38
C LYS A 65 9.06 3.66 -5.44
N GLU A 66 9.75 3.39 -4.35
CA GLU A 66 11.01 2.65 -4.34
C GLU A 66 10.87 1.18 -3.93
N ALA A 67 9.84 0.82 -3.17
CA ALA A 67 9.64 -0.52 -2.60
C ALA A 67 8.61 -1.39 -3.34
N SER A 68 8.68 -2.70 -3.08
CA SER A 68 7.73 -3.70 -3.59
C SER A 68 6.50 -3.77 -2.67
N SER A 69 5.37 -3.16 -3.07
CA SER A 69 4.21 -2.93 -2.19
C SER A 69 3.07 -3.95 -2.31
N CYS A 70 3.08 -4.87 -3.28
CA CYS A 70 1.96 -5.77 -3.56
C CYS A 70 1.58 -6.69 -2.38
N LEU A 71 2.55 -7.11 -1.55
CA LEU A 71 2.31 -8.01 -0.41
C LEU A 71 1.50 -7.36 0.72
N LEU A 72 1.64 -6.05 0.93
CA LEU A 72 0.90 -5.36 1.99
C LEU A 72 -0.59 -5.24 1.63
N VAL A 73 -0.89 -5.03 0.35
CA VAL A 73 -2.26 -4.86 -0.13
C VAL A 73 -3.06 -6.16 -0.01
N SER A 74 -2.45 -7.31 -0.31
CA SER A 74 -3.13 -8.62 -0.21
C SER A 74 -3.51 -8.95 1.24
N VAL A 75 -2.65 -8.60 2.21
CA VAL A 75 -2.93 -8.80 3.63
C VAL A 75 -4.11 -7.92 4.07
N GLU A 76 -4.10 -6.65 3.69
CA GLU A 76 -5.15 -5.69 4.08
C GLU A 76 -6.53 -6.06 3.50
N LEU A 77 -6.53 -6.59 2.27
CA LEU A 77 -7.73 -7.11 1.61
C LEU A 77 -8.10 -8.53 2.07
N LYS A 78 -7.43 -9.07 3.09
CA LYS A 78 -7.65 -10.42 3.65
C LYS A 78 -7.60 -11.52 2.59
N LEU A 79 -6.75 -11.35 1.58
CA LEU A 79 -6.60 -12.31 0.50
C LEU A 79 -5.68 -13.46 0.92
N PRO A 80 -5.88 -14.68 0.37
CA PRO A 80 -5.00 -15.81 0.57
C PRO A 80 -3.56 -15.43 0.28
N GLN A 81 -2.70 -15.57 1.29
CA GLN A 81 -1.27 -15.37 1.11
C GLN A 81 -0.71 -16.60 0.42
N SER A 82 -0.10 -16.40 -0.75
CA SER A 82 0.57 -17.45 -1.50
C SER A 82 2.04 -17.10 -1.65
N GLU A 83 2.92 -18.09 -1.52
CA GLU A 83 4.35 -17.93 -1.82
C GLU A 83 4.60 -17.65 -3.31
N LYS A 84 3.60 -17.94 -4.16
CA LYS A 84 3.63 -17.61 -5.59
C LYS A 84 3.11 -16.19 -5.79
N ASN A 85 3.67 -15.46 -6.76
CA ASN A 85 3.20 -14.13 -7.16
C ASN A 85 1.81 -14.21 -7.85
N VAL A 86 0.77 -14.55 -7.08
CA VAL A 86 -0.60 -14.77 -7.57
C VAL A 86 -1.32 -13.47 -7.90
N TYR A 87 -0.95 -12.37 -7.24
CA TYR A 87 -1.57 -11.06 -7.43
C TYR A 87 -0.63 -10.09 -8.13
N ALA A 88 -1.20 -9.20 -8.93
CA ALA A 88 -0.50 -8.06 -9.51
C ALA A 88 -1.39 -6.81 -9.42
N LEU A 89 -0.73 -5.65 -9.37
CA LEU A 89 -1.40 -4.37 -9.49
C LEU A 89 -1.43 -3.97 -10.97
N LYS A 90 -2.53 -3.33 -11.40
CA LYS A 90 -2.63 -2.67 -12.70
C LYS A 90 -3.28 -1.30 -12.54
N PHE A 91 -3.08 -0.42 -13.51
CA PHE A 91 -3.77 0.86 -13.56
C PHE A 91 -5.25 0.68 -13.92
N GLU A 92 -6.07 1.70 -13.69
CA GLU A 92 -7.41 1.75 -14.27
C GLU A 92 -7.35 1.89 -15.79
N ASP A 93 -8.38 1.43 -16.51
CA ASP A 93 -8.35 1.45 -17.99
C ASP A 93 -8.18 2.87 -18.59
N ARG A 94 -8.52 3.92 -17.82
CA ARG A 94 -8.35 5.33 -18.19
C ARG A 94 -6.97 5.89 -17.87
N GLU A 95 -6.19 5.20 -17.04
CA GLU A 95 -4.85 5.58 -16.63
C GLU A 95 -3.84 4.59 -17.21
N ASN A 96 -2.85 5.06 -17.98
CA ASN A 96 -1.80 4.20 -18.53
C ASN A 96 -2.35 2.94 -19.24
N ASP A 97 -3.48 3.08 -19.95
CA ASP A 97 -4.18 2.05 -20.71
C ASP A 97 -4.46 0.73 -19.94
N GLY A 98 -4.65 0.81 -18.62
CA GLY A 98 -4.90 -0.37 -17.79
C GLY A 98 -3.70 -1.33 -17.68
N ALA A 99 -2.49 -0.85 -18.00
CA ALA A 99 -1.28 -1.66 -17.95
C ALA A 99 -1.00 -2.21 -16.54
N PHE A 100 -0.31 -3.34 -16.48
CA PHE A 100 0.21 -3.85 -15.21
C PHE A 100 1.26 -2.91 -14.64
N LEU A 101 1.28 -2.76 -13.32
CA LEU A 101 2.28 -1.99 -12.61
C LEU A 101 3.61 -2.74 -12.63
N THR A 102 4.65 -2.07 -13.11
CA THR A 102 6.01 -2.57 -13.21
C THR A 102 6.99 -1.54 -12.68
N ASN A 103 8.26 -1.93 -12.52
CA ASN A 103 9.32 -0.99 -12.10
C ASN A 103 9.54 0.14 -13.11
N GLU A 104 9.18 -0.06 -14.38
CA GLU A 104 9.36 0.92 -15.44
C GLU A 104 8.29 2.02 -15.40
N ASN A 105 7.05 1.65 -15.03
CA ASN A 105 5.91 2.57 -15.07
C ASN A 105 5.45 3.02 -13.67
N ARG A 106 6.01 2.49 -12.57
CA ARG A 106 5.67 2.93 -11.20
C ARG A 106 5.92 4.42 -10.93
N GLY A 107 6.81 5.05 -11.69
CA GLY A 107 7.05 6.50 -11.62
C GLY A 107 5.82 7.33 -12.02
N LEU A 108 4.91 6.77 -12.81
CA LEU A 108 3.68 7.42 -13.26
C LEU A 108 2.63 7.54 -12.15
N ILE A 109 2.77 6.81 -11.05
CA ILE A 109 1.84 6.89 -9.92
C ILE A 109 1.94 8.28 -9.28
N ARG A 110 0.79 8.94 -9.16
CA ARG A 110 0.64 10.27 -8.55
C ARG A 110 -0.14 10.17 -7.24
N GLN A 111 -0.08 11.22 -6.43
CA GLN A 111 -0.92 11.35 -5.25
C GLN A 111 -2.41 11.22 -5.66
N GLY A 112 -3.17 10.42 -4.90
CA GLY A 112 -4.58 10.17 -5.18
C GLY A 112 -4.84 9.09 -6.24
N PHE A 113 -3.85 8.23 -6.54
CA PHE A 113 -4.01 7.14 -7.50
C PHE A 113 -5.11 6.15 -7.12
N ILE A 114 -5.62 5.43 -8.13
CA ILE A 114 -6.44 4.24 -7.95
C ILE A 114 -5.80 3.11 -8.75
N LEU A 115 -5.36 2.04 -8.06
CA LEU A 115 -4.85 0.83 -8.71
C LEU A 115 -5.85 -0.32 -8.54
N ILE A 116 -5.75 -1.31 -9.41
CA ILE A 116 -6.56 -2.53 -9.38
C ILE A 116 -5.66 -3.70 -9.00
N LEU A 117 -5.97 -4.38 -7.90
CA LEU A 117 -5.38 -5.66 -7.56
C LEU A 117 -6.13 -6.78 -8.28
N THR A 118 -5.44 -7.49 -9.14
CA THR A 118 -5.98 -8.60 -9.95
C THR A 118 -5.02 -9.78 -9.94
N ALA A 119 -5.37 -10.85 -10.65
CA ALA A 119 -4.49 -11.99 -10.83
C ALA A 119 -3.25 -11.59 -11.64
N SER A 120 -2.09 -12.05 -11.19
CA SER A 120 -0.82 -11.83 -11.87
C SER A 120 -0.83 -12.46 -13.25
N PRO A 121 -0.33 -11.76 -14.29
CA PRO A 121 -0.26 -12.29 -15.66
C PRO A 121 0.61 -13.56 -15.75
N VAL A 122 1.53 -13.76 -14.79
CA VAL A 122 2.37 -14.97 -14.71
C VAL A 122 1.56 -16.18 -14.22
N CYS A 123 0.54 -15.96 -13.38
CA CYS A 123 -0.34 -17.03 -12.88
C CYS A 123 -1.52 -17.33 -13.83
N SER A 124 -1.87 -16.41 -14.73
CA SER A 124 -2.99 -16.59 -15.68
C SER A 124 -2.79 -17.70 -16.71
N PHE A 125 -1.58 -18.25 -16.85
CA PHE A 125 -1.25 -19.27 -17.84
C PHE A 125 -1.71 -20.71 -17.51
N ILE A 126 -2.31 -20.96 -16.33
CA ILE A 126 -2.65 -22.32 -15.89
C ILE A 126 -4.05 -22.77 -16.36
N GLY A 127 -4.80 -21.92 -17.09
CA GLY A 127 -6.21 -22.18 -17.44
C GLY A 127 -6.52 -22.77 -18.83
N THR A 128 -5.53 -23.15 -19.65
CA THR A 128 -5.82 -23.68 -21.00
C THR A 128 -5.09 -24.99 -21.31
N THR A 129 -5.28 -26.03 -20.51
CA THR A 129 -5.07 -27.40 -21.01
C THR A 129 -6.39 -27.93 -21.56
N LYS A 130 -6.51 -27.80 -22.89
CA LYS A 130 -7.40 -28.53 -23.78
C LYS A 130 -7.86 -29.87 -23.18
N LYS A 131 -9.17 -30.01 -22.97
CA LYS A 131 -9.86 -31.31 -22.97
C LYS A 131 -9.66 -31.92 -24.35
N LYS A 132 -8.68 -32.81 -24.49
CA LYS A 132 -8.48 -33.61 -25.70
C LYS A 132 -9.27 -34.89 -25.52
N ASN A 133 -10.26 -35.04 -26.41
CA ASN A 133 -11.11 -36.20 -26.60
C ASN A 133 -10.31 -37.48 -26.79
#